data_AF-A0A7X8W8P2-F1
#
_entry.id   AF-A0A7X8W8P2-F1
#
_cell.length_a   1.000
_cell.length_b   1.000
_cell.length_c   1.000
_cell.angle_alpha   90.00
_cell.angle_beta   90.00
_cell.angle_gamma   90.00
#
_symmetry.space_group_name_H-M   'P 1'
#
loop_
_entity.id
_entity.type
_entity.pdbx_description
1 polymer ?
#
loop_
_entity_poly.entity_id
_entity_poly.type
_entity_poly.pdbx_seq_one_letter_code
_entity_poly.pdbx_strand_id
1 'polypeptide(L)'
;MTNIKSLPIRKEVPINETWDLSAIFKDEKALKESQAELTEKTKVFKELYQGKLKQSKDSDFILQAIQDYEKLYFIAIHINAYASLDFSTDMRNAKLGKLNQEVNLLLAD
;
A
#
# COMPACT_ATOMS: atom_id res chain seq x y z
N MET A 1 -7.69 -13.79 -45.29
CA MET A 1 -8.04 -13.30 -43.94
C MET A 1 -6.75 -13.18 -43.16
N THR A 2 -6.33 -11.97 -42.83
CA THR A 2 -5.10 -11.73 -42.06
C THR A 2 -5.32 -12.24 -40.65
N ASN A 3 -4.50 -13.19 -40.21
CA ASN A 3 -4.56 -13.75 -38.87
C ASN A 3 -4.17 -12.64 -37.88
N ILE A 4 -5.15 -11.99 -37.26
CA ILE A 4 -4.90 -10.94 -36.26
C ILE A 4 -4.40 -11.66 -35.01
N LYS A 5 -3.09 -11.60 -34.77
CA LYS A 5 -2.48 -12.10 -33.54
C LYS A 5 -3.06 -11.30 -32.37
N SER A 6 -3.82 -11.96 -31.49
CA SER A 6 -4.38 -11.33 -30.29
C SER A 6 -3.27 -10.91 -29.33
N LEU A 7 -3.51 -9.86 -28.54
CA LEU A 7 -2.63 -9.51 -27.43
C LEU A 7 -2.57 -10.67 -26.42
N PRO A 8 -1.39 -10.98 -25.85
CA PRO A 8 -1.25 -12.04 -24.87
C PRO A 8 -2.04 -11.70 -23.59
N ILE A 9 -2.55 -12.73 -22.91
CA ILE A 9 -3.08 -12.55 -21.56
C ILE A 9 -1.93 -12.40 -20.55
N ARG A 10 -2.20 -11.84 -19.37
CA ARG A 10 -1.19 -11.62 -18.31
C ARG A 10 -0.31 -12.84 -18.02
N LYS A 11 -0.88 -14.05 -18.05
CA LYS A 11 -0.17 -15.33 -17.80
C LYS A 11 0.79 -15.75 -18.91
N GLU A 12 0.61 -15.22 -20.12
CA GLU A 12 1.44 -15.53 -21.30
C GLU A 12 2.62 -14.55 -21.47
N VAL A 13 2.63 -13.45 -20.72
CA VAL A 13 3.70 -12.46 -20.77
C VAL A 13 4.92 -12.99 -19.99
N PRO A 14 6.13 -12.97 -20.58
CA PRO A 14 7.35 -13.44 -19.93
C PRO A 14 7.64 -12.76 -18.58
N ILE A 15 8.14 -13.52 -17.60
CA ILE A 15 8.41 -13.03 -16.22
C ILE A 15 9.40 -11.86 -16.21
N ASN A 16 10.42 -11.88 -17.08
CA ASN A 16 11.41 -10.82 -17.23
C ASN A 16 10.86 -9.52 -17.86
N GLU A 17 9.62 -9.53 -18.35
CA GLU A 17 8.89 -8.36 -18.83
C GLU A 17 7.82 -7.89 -17.82
N THR A 18 7.90 -8.36 -16.57
CA THR A 18 6.96 -8.03 -15.50
C THR A 18 7.61 -7.19 -14.42
N TRP A 19 6.82 -6.37 -13.74
CA TRP A 19 7.25 -5.67 -12.54
C TRP A 19 7.60 -6.69 -11.45
N ASP A 20 8.77 -6.52 -10.82
CA ASP A 20 9.14 -7.27 -9.63
C ASP A 20 8.61 -6.56 -8.38
N LEU A 21 7.48 -7.05 -7.86
CA LEU A 21 6.87 -6.49 -6.64
C LEU A 21 7.57 -6.95 -5.36
N SER A 22 8.53 -7.88 -5.43
CA SER A 22 9.28 -8.34 -4.25
C SER A 22 10.13 -7.23 -3.63
N ALA A 23 10.44 -6.19 -4.39
CA ALA A 23 11.09 -4.97 -3.91
C ALA A 23 10.20 -4.13 -2.96
N ILE A 24 8.87 -4.32 -3.00
CA ILE A 24 7.91 -3.67 -2.09
C ILE A 24 7.56 -4.65 -0.96
N PHE A 25 7.04 -5.83 -1.30
CA PHE A 25 6.77 -6.91 -0.36
C PHE A 25 7.16 -8.25 -0.99
N LYS A 26 7.89 -9.06 -0.23
CA LYS A 26 8.32 -10.39 -0.66
C LYS A 26 7.14 -11.30 -1.04
N ASP A 27 6.04 -11.21 -0.29
CA ASP A 27 4.86 -12.04 -0.46
C ASP A 27 3.61 -11.41 0.19
N GLU A 28 2.46 -12.08 0.03
CA GLU A 28 1.17 -11.66 0.60
C GLU A 28 1.17 -11.66 2.14
N LYS A 29 2.08 -12.40 2.79
CA LYS A 29 2.22 -12.42 4.26
C LYS A 29 2.86 -11.13 4.75
N ALA A 30 3.94 -10.69 4.11
CA ALA A 30 4.59 -9.42 4.41
C ALA A 30 3.62 -8.23 4.24
N LEU A 31 2.81 -8.24 3.17
CA LEU A 31 1.75 -7.25 2.98
C LEU A 31 0.78 -7.21 4.18
N LYS A 32 0.26 -8.38 4.61
CA LYS A 32 -0.69 -8.47 5.72
C LYS A 32 -0.09 -8.03 7.05
N GLU A 33 1.19 -8.35 7.29
CA GLU A 33 1.92 -7.88 8.47
C GLU A 33 2.04 -6.36 8.47
N SER A 34 2.35 -5.74 7.33
CA SER A 34 2.39 -4.28 7.21
C SER A 34 1.00 -3.62 7.33
N GLN A 35 -0.07 -4.26 6.86
CA GLN A 35 -1.44 -3.78 7.09
C GLN A 35 -1.78 -3.74 8.58
N ALA A 36 -1.47 -4.82 9.32
CA ALA A 36 -1.67 -4.86 10.76
C ALA A 36 -0.80 -3.84 11.50
N GLU A 37 0.45 -3.66 11.07
CA GLU A 37 1.36 -2.65 11.60
C GLU A 37 0.80 -1.23 11.39
N LEU A 38 0.28 -0.93 10.19
CA LEU A 38 -0.33 0.37 9.90
C LEU A 38 -1.50 0.65 10.83
N THR A 39 -2.42 -0.31 11.01
CA THR A 39 -3.57 -0.16 11.91
C THR A 39 -3.14 0.15 13.34
N GLU A 40 -2.20 -0.62 13.90
CA GLU A 40 -1.75 -0.42 15.27
C GLU A 40 -1.00 0.91 15.44
N LYS A 41 -0.10 1.25 14.52
CA LYS A 41 0.65 2.51 14.61
C LYS A 41 -0.24 3.73 14.43
N THR A 42 -1.27 3.67 13.59
CA THR A 42 -2.25 4.76 13.44
C THR A 42 -3.03 4.98 14.73
N LYS A 43 -3.42 3.90 15.42
CA LYS A 43 -4.06 3.99 16.74
C LYS A 43 -3.14 4.67 17.77
N VAL A 44 -1.90 4.22 17.86
CA VAL A 44 -0.89 4.80 18.77
C VAL A 44 -0.65 6.28 18.42
N PHE A 45 -0.51 6.62 17.15
CA PHE A 45 -0.33 8.00 16.70
C PHE A 45 -1.48 8.89 17.13
N LYS A 46 -2.73 8.42 16.97
CA LYS A 46 -3.92 9.14 17.41
C LYS A 46 -3.91 9.37 18.93
N GLU A 47 -3.62 8.35 19.73
CA GLU A 47 -3.53 8.45 21.19
C GLU A 47 -2.44 9.43 21.65
N LEU A 48 -1.31 9.45 20.95
CA LEU A 48 -0.18 10.32 21.26
C LEU A 48 -0.46 11.78 20.90
N TYR A 49 -1.03 12.07 19.73
CA TYR A 49 -1.01 13.43 19.19
C TYR A 49 -2.38 14.13 19.10
N GLN A 50 -3.50 13.39 19.06
CA GLN A 50 -4.82 13.98 18.83
C GLN A 50 -5.17 15.03 19.90
N GLY A 51 -5.51 16.25 19.44
CA GLY A 51 -5.88 17.37 20.31
C GLY A 51 -4.71 18.06 21.02
N LYS A 52 -3.51 17.47 21.04
CA LYS A 52 -2.35 17.99 21.78
C LYS A 52 -1.48 18.94 20.95
N LEU A 53 -1.36 18.68 19.64
CA LEU A 53 -0.48 19.45 18.74
C LEU A 53 -0.79 20.96 18.73
N LYS A 54 -2.07 21.34 18.65
CA LYS A 54 -2.51 22.74 18.61
C LYS A 54 -2.10 23.56 19.84
N GLN A 55 -1.93 22.88 20.97
CA GLN A 55 -1.64 23.50 22.27
C GLN A 55 -0.14 23.44 22.60
N SER A 56 0.62 22.60 21.89
CA SER A 56 2.04 22.42 22.15
C SER A 56 2.85 23.64 21.71
N LYS A 57 3.73 24.11 22.60
CA LYS A 57 4.83 25.03 22.28
C LYS A 57 6.18 24.33 22.23
N ASP A 58 6.19 23.03 22.49
CA ASP A 58 7.37 22.18 22.43
C ASP A 58 7.61 21.79 20.97
N SER A 59 8.68 22.35 20.38
CA SER A 59 9.08 22.09 19.00
C SER A 59 9.52 20.66 18.77
N ASP A 60 10.12 20.00 19.76
CA ASP A 60 10.62 18.65 19.63
C ASP A 60 9.44 17.66 19.59
N PHE A 61 8.41 17.91 20.41
CA PHE A 61 7.16 17.17 20.34
C PHE A 61 6.47 17.29 18.97
N ILE A 62 6.45 18.50 18.38
CA ILE A 62 5.86 18.72 17.05
C ILE A 62 6.68 18.03 15.97
N LEU A 63 8.01 18.13 16.02
CA LEU A 63 8.90 17.47 15.08
C LEU A 63 8.74 15.94 15.13
N GLN A 64 8.64 15.37 16.33
CA GLN A 64 8.42 13.94 16.51
C GLN A 64 7.09 13.49 15.88
N ALA A 65 6.02 14.29 16.04
CA ALA A 65 4.74 14.01 15.40
C ALA A 65 4.82 13.99 13.87
N ILE A 66 5.58 14.91 13.26
CA ILE A 66 5.79 14.92 11.81
C ILE A 66 6.53 13.66 11.38
N GLN A 67 7.63 13.31 12.07
CA GLN A 67 8.43 12.12 11.74
C GLN A 67 7.63 10.82 11.89
N ASP A 68 6.77 10.72 12.90
CA ASP A 68 5.93 9.54 13.08
C ASP A 68 4.83 9.45 12.02
N TYR A 69 4.29 10.59 11.60
CA TYR A 69 3.35 10.65 10.48
C TYR A 69 4.01 10.23 9.16
N GLU A 70 5.23 10.66 8.89
CA GLU A 70 5.98 10.27 7.69
C GLU A 70 6.20 8.74 7.64
N LYS A 71 6.51 8.11 8.77
CA LYS A 71 6.64 6.65 8.86
C LYS A 71 5.32 5.94 8.53
N LEU A 72 4.18 6.42 9.05
CA LEU A 72 2.86 5.90 8.71
C LEU A 72 2.56 6.04 7.23
N TYR A 73 2.84 7.22 6.67
CA TYR A 73 2.61 7.52 5.28
C TYR A 73 3.45 6.63 4.35
N PHE A 74 4.69 6.34 4.73
CA PHE A 74 5.56 5.43 4.01
C PHE A 74 4.99 4.00 3.95
N ILE A 75 4.51 3.47 5.08
CA ILE A 75 3.86 2.15 5.14
C ILE A 75 2.62 2.13 4.24
N ALA A 76 1.76 3.15 4.34
CA ALA A 76 0.55 3.30 3.53
C ALA A 76 0.85 3.32 2.02
N ILE A 77 1.89 4.05 1.59
CA ILE A 77 2.32 4.09 0.19
C ILE A 77 2.74 2.71 -0.30
N HIS A 78 3.51 1.95 0.47
CA HIS A 78 3.97 0.63 0.05
C HIS A 78 2.81 -0.36 -0.10
N ILE A 79 1.87 -0.35 0.85
CA ILE A 79 0.63 -1.15 0.79
C ILE A 79 -0.17 -0.80 -0.47
N ASN A 80 -0.40 0.49 -0.73
CA ASN A 80 -1.11 0.95 -1.92
C ASN A 80 -0.39 0.58 -3.21
N ALA A 81 0.92 0.84 -3.28
CA ALA A 81 1.72 0.58 -4.47
C ALA A 81 1.70 -0.91 -4.83
N TYR A 82 1.88 -1.80 -3.86
CA TYR A 82 1.82 -3.23 -4.10
C TYR A 82 0.48 -3.66 -4.70
N ALA A 83 -0.64 -3.32 -4.07
CA ALA A 83 -1.96 -3.76 -4.49
C ALA A 83 -2.39 -3.14 -5.84
N SER A 84 -2.13 -1.85 -6.03
CA SER A 84 -2.51 -1.13 -7.25
C SER A 84 -1.67 -1.54 -8.46
N LEU A 85 -0.36 -1.75 -8.29
CA LEU A 85 0.51 -2.22 -9.36
C LEU A 85 0.14 -3.64 -9.77
N ASP A 86 -0.10 -4.55 -8.82
CA ASP A 86 -0.50 -5.93 -9.13
C ASP A 86 -1.84 -5.95 -9.89
N PHE A 87 -2.85 -5.24 -9.39
CA PHE A 87 -4.15 -5.12 -10.07
C PHE A 87 -4.07 -4.49 -11.45
N SER A 88 -3.17 -3.53 -11.67
CA SER A 88 -2.96 -2.91 -12.99
C SER A 88 -2.50 -3.90 -14.06
N THR A 89 -1.88 -5.02 -13.65
CA THR A 89 -1.39 -6.03 -14.59
C THR A 89 -2.49 -6.90 -15.20
N ASP A 90 -3.61 -7.08 -14.49
CA ASP A 90 -4.81 -7.78 -14.96
C ASP A 90 -6.05 -7.31 -14.20
N MET A 91 -6.66 -6.23 -14.69
CA MET A 91 -7.85 -5.65 -14.07
C MET A 91 -9.11 -6.53 -14.18
N ARG A 92 -9.05 -7.66 -14.90
CA ARG A 92 -10.13 -8.68 -14.94
C ARG A 92 -9.97 -9.74 -13.86
N ASN A 93 -8.83 -9.77 -13.17
CA ASN A 93 -8.57 -10.72 -12.10
C ASN A 93 -9.31 -10.30 -10.82
N ALA A 94 -10.37 -11.04 -10.49
CA ALA A 94 -11.20 -10.77 -9.31
C ALA A 94 -10.42 -10.85 -7.98
N LYS A 95 -9.39 -11.69 -7.87
CA LYS A 95 -8.56 -11.77 -6.65
C LYS A 95 -7.78 -10.47 -6.45
N LEU A 96 -7.16 -9.96 -7.52
CA LEU A 96 -6.39 -8.71 -7.47
C LEU A 96 -7.31 -7.51 -7.23
N GLY A 97 -8.47 -7.47 -7.89
CA GLY A 97 -9.48 -6.42 -7.68
C GLY A 97 -9.99 -6.38 -6.24
N LYS A 98 -10.24 -7.55 -5.63
CA LYS A 98 -10.61 -7.65 -4.22
C LYS A 98 -9.52 -7.08 -3.30
N LEU A 99 -8.26 -7.49 -3.49
CA LEU A 99 -7.14 -7.00 -2.68
C LEU A 99 -6.99 -5.47 -2.79
N ASN A 100 -7.05 -4.93 -4.01
CA ASN A 100 -6.97 -3.49 -4.24
C ASN A 100 -8.11 -2.74 -3.55
N GLN A 101 -9.33 -3.30 -3.53
CA GLN A 101 -10.45 -2.70 -2.80
C GLN A 101 -10.26 -2.75 -1.28
N GLU A 102 -9.78 -3.88 -0.74
CA GLU A 102 -9.51 -4.01 0.70
C GLU A 102 -8.45 -3.00 1.17
N VAL A 103 -7.39 -2.80 0.37
CA VAL A 103 -6.38 -1.77 0.63
C VAL A 103 -6.97 -0.36 0.57
N ASN A 104 -7.79 -0.05 -0.43
CA ASN A 104 -8.43 1.27 -0.52
C ASN A 104 -9.32 1.58 0.70
N LEU A 105 -10.02 0.58 1.24
CA LEU A 105 -10.82 0.74 2.45
C LEU A 105 -9.94 0.97 3.67
N LEU A 106 -8.89 0.18 3.85
CA LEU A 106 -7.92 0.34 4.95
C LEU A 106 -7.31 1.75 4.98
N LEU A 107 -7.03 2.34 3.82
CA LEU A 107 -6.40 3.67 3.72
C LEU A 107 -7.39 4.84 3.83
N ALA A 108 -8.69 4.56 3.76
CA ALA A 108 -9.75 5.55 3.91
C ALA A 108 -10.23 5.70 5.38
N ASP A 109 -9.90 4.73 6.24
CA ASP A 109 -10.21 4.70 7.68
C ASP A 109 -9.32 5.66 8.51
#